data_AF-A0A2D9SZU1-F1
#
_entry.id   AF-A0A2D9SZU1-F1
#
_cell.length_a   1.000
_cell.length_b   1.000
_cell.length_c   1.000
_cell.angle_alpha   90.00
_cell.angle_beta   90.00
_cell.angle_gamma   90.00
#
_symmetry.space_group_name_H-M   'P 1'
#
loop_
_entity.id
_entity.type
_entity.pdbx_description
1 polymer ?
#
loop_
_entity_poly.entity_id
_entity_poly.type
_entity_poly.pdbx_seq_one_letter_code
_entity_poly.pdbx_strand_id
1 'polypeptide(L)' 'MKLEGDADGIEVLQALHAEDKTYLKFLVGEAKTNTDLKTTFKAPDGRAFVLRLDPKSGNLVVDPAP' A
#
# COMPACT_ATOMS: atom_id res chain seq x y z
N MET A 1 -4.87 -10.14 -7.73
CA MET A 1 -4.05 -9.19 -6.96
C MET A 1 -3.61 -9.88 -5.69
N LYS A 2 -2.31 -10.06 -5.52
CA LYS A 2 -1.70 -10.49 -4.24
C LYS A 2 -1.04 -9.29 -3.57
N LEU A 3 -0.91 -9.35 -2.25
CA LEU A 3 -0.20 -8.38 -1.44
C LEU A 3 1.09 -9.04 -0.94
N GLU A 4 2.23 -8.42 -1.22
CA GLU A 4 3.57 -8.98 -0.99
C GLU A 4 4.50 -7.88 -0.45
N GLY A 5 5.64 -8.23 0.14
CA GLY A 5 6.62 -7.27 0.66
C GLY A 5 6.76 -7.29 2.18
N ASP A 6 7.01 -6.11 2.76
CA ASP A 6 7.28 -5.90 4.18
C ASP A 6 6.12 -6.34 5.08
N ALA A 7 6.42 -7.18 6.07
CA ALA A 7 5.40 -7.79 6.93
C ALA A 7 4.67 -6.75 7.78
N ASP A 8 5.41 -5.80 8.38
CA ASP A 8 4.86 -4.75 9.22
C ASP A 8 3.94 -3.83 8.41
N GLY A 9 4.39 -3.41 7.23
CA GLY A 9 3.59 -2.57 6.34
C GLY A 9 2.33 -3.27 5.84
N ILE A 10 2.39 -4.58 5.61
CA ILE A 10 1.22 -5.40 5.25
C ILE A 10 0.22 -5.46 6.41
N GLU A 11 0.68 -5.69 7.64
CA GLU A 11 -0.19 -5.70 8.82
C GLU A 11 -0.88 -4.35 9.03
N VAL A 12 -0.13 -3.25 8.89
CA VAL A 12 -0.67 -1.89 8.94
C VAL A 12 -1.72 -1.68 7.85
N LEU A 13 -1.43 -2.06 6.61
CA LEU A 13 -2.36 -1.91 5.49
C LEU A 13 -3.65 -2.72 5.71
N GLN A 14 -3.53 -3.92 6.29
CA GLN A 14 -4.68 -4.75 6.65
C GLN A 14 -5.50 -4.11 7.77
N ALA A 15 -4.85 -3.55 8.79
CA ALA A 15 -5.54 -2.83 9.87
C ALA A 15 -6.31 -1.61 9.33
N LEU A 16 -5.67 -0.81 8.47
CA LEU A 16 -6.31 0.34 7.82
C LEU A 16 -7.47 -0.09 6.91
N HIS A 17 -7.34 -1.25 6.23
CA HIS A 17 -8.43 -1.80 5.43
C HIS A 17 -9.60 -2.31 6.28
N ALA A 18 -9.33 -2.86 7.46
CA ALA A 18 -10.35 -3.30 8.40
C ALA A 18 -11.13 -2.12 8.98
N GLU A 19 -10.46 -1.00 9.23
CA GLU A 19 -11.05 0.26 9.69
C GLU A 19 -11.86 0.95 8.58
N ASP A 20 -11.26 1.11 7.39
CA ASP A 20 -11.92 1.67 6.21
C ASP A 20 -11.60 0.87 4.94
N LYS A 21 -12.58 0.09 4.49
CA LYS A 21 -12.48 -0.72 3.27
C LYS A 21 -12.31 0.14 2.02
N THR A 22 -12.75 1.39 2.05
CA THR A 22 -12.67 2.35 0.94
C THR A 22 -11.26 2.92 0.82
N TYR A 23 -10.54 3.04 1.94
CA TYR A 23 -9.20 3.58 1.98
C TYR A 23 -8.20 2.76 1.15
N LEU A 24 -8.24 1.43 1.25
CA LEU A 24 -7.39 0.57 0.41
C LEU A 24 -7.67 0.76 -1.09
N LYS A 25 -8.95 0.91 -1.49
CA LYS A 25 -9.30 1.16 -2.89
C LYS A 25 -8.78 2.51 -3.36
N PHE A 26 -8.85 3.52 -2.49
CA PHE A 26 -8.29 4.84 -2.75
C PHE A 26 -6.77 4.75 -2.96
N LEU A 27 -6.02 4.13 -2.05
CA LEU A 27 -4.56 3.96 -2.17
C LEU A 27 -4.16 3.21 -3.46
N VAL A 28 -4.88 2.15 -3.81
CA VAL A 28 -4.64 1.41 -5.06
C VAL A 28 -4.96 2.28 -6.29
N GLY A 29 -6.01 3.10 -6.21
CA GLY A 29 -6.35 4.08 -7.24
C GLY A 29 -5.24 5.11 -7.43
N GLU A 30 -4.76 5.71 -6.35
CA GLU A 30 -3.65 6.66 -6.37
C GLU A 30 -2.40 6.04 -6.96
N ALA A 31 -2.00 4.85 -6.49
CA ALA A 31 -0.84 4.14 -7.01
C ALA A 31 -0.97 3.90 -8.52
N LYS A 32 -2.15 3.56 -9.05
CA LYS A 32 -2.37 3.37 -10.50
C LYS A 32 -2.25 4.65 -11.31
N THR A 33 -2.66 5.78 -10.74
CA THR A 33 -2.61 7.08 -11.43
C THR A 33 -1.25 7.77 -11.29
N ASN A 34 -0.44 7.36 -10.32
CA ASN A 34 0.90 7.87 -10.11
C ASN A 34 1.87 7.32 -11.18
N THR A 35 2.71 8.18 -11.76
CA THR A 35 3.73 7.80 -12.76
C THR A 35 4.68 6.70 -12.25
N ASP A 36 5.03 6.74 -10.97
CA ASP A 36 5.92 5.76 -10.33
C ASP A 36 5.17 4.50 -9.86
N LEU A 37 3.88 4.41 -10.13
CA LEU A 37 3.00 3.31 -9.74
C LEU A 37 2.96 3.06 -8.22
N LYS A 38 3.12 4.11 -7.41
CA LYS A 38 3.19 4.01 -5.95
C LYS A 38 2.39 5.09 -5.24
N THR A 39 1.98 4.81 -4.01
CA THR A 39 1.47 5.79 -3.05
C THR A 39 2.11 5.54 -1.68
N THR A 40 2.07 6.52 -0.80
CA THR A 40 2.60 6.42 0.56
C THR A 40 1.45 6.43 1.55
N PHE A 41 1.50 5.56 2.55
CA PHE A 41 0.55 5.53 3.65
C PHE A 41 1.31 5.50 4.98
N LYS A 42 0.61 5.87 6.06
CA LYS A 42 1.19 5.95 7.40
C LYS A 42 0.47 5.03 8.35
N ALA A 43 1.24 4.37 9.19
CA ALA A 43 0.73 3.66 10.35
C ALA A 43 0.27 4.65 11.44
N PRO A 44 -0.63 4.22 12.33
CA PRO A 44 -1.04 5.01 13.50
C PRO A 44 0.12 5.41 14.42
N ASP A 45 1.20 4.60 14.43
CA ASP A 45 2.42 4.85 15.21
C ASP A 45 3.37 5.87 14.56
N GLY A 46 3.02 6.39 13.38
CA GLY A 46 3.80 7.38 12.64
C GLY A 46 4.80 6.79 11.64
N ARG A 47 4.98 5.47 11.56
CA ARG A 47 5.79 4.84 10.50
C ARG A 47 5.17 5.07 9.13
N ALA A 48 6.00 5.28 8.12
CA ALA A 48 5.57 5.47 6.74
C ALA A 48 5.95 4.25 5.89
N PHE A 49 5.05 3.90 4.98
CA PHE A 49 5.18 2.76 4.08
C PHE A 49 4.78 3.20 2.67
N VAL A 50 5.31 2.50 1.67
CA VAL A 50 5.02 2.71 0.26
C VAL A 50 4.25 1.51 -0.25
N LEU A 51 3.06 1.75 -0.80
CA LEU A 51 2.31 0.77 -1.56
C LEU A 51 2.61 0.98 -3.04
N ARG A 52 3.22 -0.01 -3.69
CA ARG A 52 3.59 0.02 -5.11
C ARG A 52 2.82 -1.04 -5.88
N LEU A 53 2.32 -0.69 -7.04
CA LEU A 53 1.76 -1.64 -8.00
C LEU A 53 2.86 -2.15 -8.92
N ASP A 54 3.05 -3.46 -8.97
CA ASP A 54 3.88 -4.10 -9.98
C ASP A 54 3.12 -4.12 -11.32
N PRO A 55 3.59 -3.42 -12.37
CA PRO A 55 2.90 -3.36 -13.66
C PRO A 55 2.94 -4.68 -14.44
N LYS A 56 3.89 -5.59 -14.13
CA LYS A 56 4.02 -6.87 -14.84
C LYS A 56 3.04 -7.90 -14.31
N SER A 57 2.95 -8.02 -12.98
CA SER A 57 2.11 -9.02 -12.31
C SER A 57 0.73 -8.48 -11.92
N GLY A 58 0.59 -7.16 -11.79
CA GLY A 58 -0.58 -6.53 -11.19
C GLY A 58 -0.67 -6.73 -9.67
N ASN A 59 0.40 -7.20 -9.02
CA ASN A 59 0.46 -7.36 -7.57
C ASN A 59 0.74 -6.03 -6.86
N LEU A 60 0.33 -5.95 -5.60
CA LEU A 60 0.66 -4.85 -4.72
C LEU A 60 1.85 -5.25 -3.85
N VAL A 61 2.87 -4.42 -3.83
CA VAL A 61 4.08 -4.59 -3.04
C VAL A 61 4.14 -3.49 -1.99
N VAL A 62 4.36 -3.87 -0.73
CA VAL A 62 4.56 -2.93 0.37
C VAL A 62 6.04 -2.86 0.72
N ASP A 63 6.60 -1.66 0.67
CA ASP A 63 7.99 -1.38 1.01
C ASP A 63 8.04 -0.36 2.17
N PRO A 64 9.02 -0.41 3.09
CA PRO A 64 9.22 0.66 4.05
C PRO A 64 9.53 1.98 3.33
N ALA A 65 8.99 3.10 3.83
CA ALA A 65 9.35 4.40 3.28
C ALA A 65 10.83 4.72 3.60
N PRO A 66 11.55 5.39 2.67
CA PRO A 66 12.95 5.78 2.86
C PRO A 66 13.13 6.84 3.96
#